data_AF-G9YF19-F1
#
_entry.id   AF-G9YF19-F1
#
_cell.length_a   1.000
_cell.length_b   1.000
_cell.length_c   1.000
_cell.angle_alpha   90.00
_cell.angle_beta   90.00
_cell.angle_gamma   90.00
#
_symmetry.space_group_name_H-M   'P 1'
#
loop_
_entity.id
_entity.type
_entity.pdbx_description
1 polymer ?
#
loop_
_entity_poly.entity_id
_entity_poly.type
_entity_poly.pdbx_seq_one_letter_code
_entity_poly.pdbx_strand_id
1 'polypeptide(L)'
;MRQRGFEIVTAYAGRGITVPQRKTKASAGYDLEAAASVVLVPHAVTVVPTGLKAYMEEDEYLSIFIRSGLAFKQGLMLANGTGIVDSDYYNNPDNEGHI
;
A
#
# COMPACT_ATOMS: atom_id res chain seq x y z
N MET A 1 20.38 9.72 -6.67
CA MET A 1 19.52 8.64 -7.20
C MET A 1 18.38 8.41 -6.21
N ARG A 2 17.16 8.15 -6.70
CA ARG A 2 16.05 7.68 -5.85
C ARG A 2 16.27 6.19 -5.60
N GLN A 3 16.54 5.78 -4.36
CA GLN A 3 16.84 4.39 -4.01
C GLN A 3 15.57 3.56 -3.74
N ARG A 4 14.62 4.13 -2.99
CA ARG A 4 13.33 3.52 -2.69
C ARG A 4 12.26 4.57 -2.45
N GLY A 5 10.99 4.20 -2.61
CA GLY A 5 9.88 5.12 -2.38
C GLY A 5 8.58 4.67 -3.06
N PHE A 6 7.64 5.61 -3.15
CA PHE A 6 6.32 5.38 -3.72
C PHE A 6 6.05 6.38 -4.83
N GLU A 7 5.33 5.93 -5.86
CA GLU A 7 4.79 6.77 -6.92
C GLU A 7 3.31 6.46 -7.14
N ILE A 8 2.58 7.42 -7.69
CA ILE A 8 1.17 7.24 -8.03
C ILE A 8 1.11 6.47 -9.34
N VAL A 9 0.29 5.41 -9.41
CA VAL A 9 0.06 4.68 -10.66
C VAL A 9 -0.71 5.55 -11.65
N THR A 10 -0.46 5.38 -12.94
CA THR A 10 -0.98 6.25 -13.98
C THR A 10 -2.52 6.31 -13.98
N ALA A 11 -3.19 5.19 -13.68
CA ALA A 11 -4.64 5.11 -13.57
C ALA A 11 -5.26 6.03 -12.49
N TYR A 12 -4.46 6.45 -11.49
CA TYR A 12 -4.86 7.32 -10.39
C TYR A 12 -4.23 8.72 -10.46
N ALA A 13 -3.55 9.07 -11.56
CA ALA A 13 -2.98 10.40 -11.75
C ALA A 13 -4.06 11.49 -11.61
N GLY A 14 -3.76 12.53 -10.83
CA GLY A 14 -4.68 13.65 -10.60
C GLY A 14 -5.91 13.32 -9.73
N ARG A 15 -6.03 12.10 -9.17
CA ARG A 15 -7.17 11.71 -8.32
C ARG A 15 -6.99 12.04 -6.83
N GLY A 16 -6.04 12.92 -6.51
CA GLY A 16 -5.78 13.32 -5.12
C GLY A 16 -5.18 12.21 -4.25
N ILE A 17 -4.41 11.29 -4.83
CA ILE A 17 -3.69 10.26 -4.06
C ILE A 17 -2.55 10.91 -3.28
N THR A 18 -2.50 10.61 -1.98
CA THR A 18 -1.44 11.05 -1.08
C THR A 18 -0.26 10.09 -1.15
N VAL A 19 0.94 10.59 -1.47
CA VAL A 19 2.17 9.81 -1.31
C VAL A 19 2.40 9.60 0.19
N PRO A 20 2.59 8.35 0.65
CA PRO A 20 2.50 8.01 2.06
C PRO A 20 3.69 8.58 2.83
N GLN A 21 3.43 8.95 4.08
CA GLN A 21 4.41 9.56 4.95
C GLN A 21 4.50 8.81 6.28
N ARG A 22 5.65 8.95 6.92
CA ARG A 22 5.82 8.49 8.30
C ARG A 22 5.13 9.47 9.23
N LYS A 23 4.32 8.93 10.16
CA LYS A 23 3.59 9.76 11.12
C LYS A 23 4.51 10.54 12.07
N THR A 24 5.61 9.93 12.48
CA THR A 24 6.63 10.57 13.32
C THR A 24 8.02 10.31 12.74
N LYS A 25 9.01 11.12 13.17
CA LYS A 25 10.41 10.99 12.74
C LYS A 25 10.98 9.57 12.91
N ALA A 26 10.53 8.86 13.93
CA ALA A 26 11.02 7.52 14.29
C ALA A 26 10.06 6.38 13.91
N SER A 27 8.97 6.66 13.17
CA SER A 27 8.09 5.60 12.69
C SER A 27 8.85 4.69 11.71
N ALA A 28 8.65 3.38 11.83
CA ALA A 28 9.20 2.42 10.89
C ALA A 28 8.41 2.40 9.57
N GLY A 29 7.08 2.37 9.67
CA GLY A 29 6.17 2.29 8.52
C GLY A 29 5.72 3.63 7.98
N TYR A 30 5.34 3.62 6.69
CA TYR A 30 4.64 4.70 6.00
C TYR A 30 3.14 4.38 6.02
N ASP A 31 2.30 5.33 6.39
CA ASP A 31 0.84 5.11 6.44
C ASP A 31 0.28 5.17 5.01
N LEU A 32 -0.23 4.03 4.50
CA LEU A 32 -0.94 3.93 3.22
C LEU A 32 -2.42 4.32 3.39
N GLU A 33 -2.98 4.98 2.37
CA GLU A 33 -4.37 5.41 2.33
C GLU A 33 -5.13 4.65 1.23
N ALA A 34 -6.44 4.47 1.42
CA ALA A 34 -7.30 3.95 0.37
C ALA A 34 -7.51 5.04 -0.70
N ALA A 35 -7.32 4.68 -1.96
CA ALA A 35 -7.51 5.59 -3.10
C ALA A 35 -8.99 5.89 -3.41
N ALA A 36 -9.91 5.18 -2.77
CA ALA A 36 -11.34 5.34 -2.96
C ALA A 36 -12.10 4.90 -1.70
N SER A 37 -13.35 5.35 -1.57
CA SER A 37 -14.28 4.78 -0.60
C SER A 37 -14.61 3.33 -0.97
N VAL A 38 -14.45 2.42 -0.02
CA VAL A 38 -14.70 0.99 -0.20
C VAL A 38 -15.63 0.49 0.90
N VAL A 39 -16.62 -0.32 0.52
CA VAL A 39 -17.49 -1.03 1.46
C VAL A 39 -16.91 -2.42 1.69
N LEU A 40 -16.65 -2.75 2.96
CA LEU A 40 -16.21 -4.08 3.35
C LEU A 40 -17.42 -4.93 3.71
N VAL A 41 -17.66 -5.97 2.93
CA VAL A 41 -18.76 -6.91 3.20
C VAL A 41 -18.32 -7.89 4.28
N PRO A 42 -19.15 -8.18 5.29
CA PRO A 42 -18.83 -9.18 6.31
C PRO A 42 -18.42 -10.52 5.70
N HIS A 43 -17.37 -11.12 6.24
CA HIS A 43 -16.83 -12.43 5.81
C HIS A 43 -16.33 -12.51 4.36
N ALA A 44 -16.17 -11.39 3.65
CA ALA A 44 -15.59 -11.35 2.32
C ALA A 44 -14.18 -10.72 2.34
N VAL A 45 -13.32 -11.19 1.44
CA VAL A 45 -12.05 -10.52 1.14
C VAL A 45 -12.32 -9.42 0.13
N THR A 46 -11.93 -8.19 0.46
CA THR A 46 -12.05 -7.03 -0.42
C THR A 46 -10.68 -6.46 -0.72
N VAL A 47 -10.38 -6.28 -2.00
CA VAL A 47 -9.16 -5.58 -2.44
C VAL A 47 -9.40 -4.09 -2.31
N VAL A 48 -8.58 -3.41 -1.50
CA VAL A 48 -8.66 -1.96 -1.28
C VAL A 48 -7.51 -1.31 -2.05
N PRO A 49 -7.78 -0.53 -3.12
CA PRO A 49 -6.72 0.05 -3.93
C PRO A 49 -6.01 1.18 -3.17
N THR A 50 -4.68 1.24 -3.21
CA THR A 50 -3.92 2.37 -2.65
C THR A 50 -3.65 3.51 -3.65
N GLY A 51 -3.72 3.21 -4.95
CA GLY A 51 -3.35 4.13 -6.03
C GLY A 51 -1.84 4.34 -6.15
N LEU A 52 -1.04 3.51 -5.48
CA LEU A 52 0.40 3.64 -5.39
C LEU A 52 1.09 2.41 -5.97
N LYS A 53 2.35 2.60 -6.37
CA LYS A 53 3.35 1.58 -6.66
C LYS A 53 4.62 1.91 -5.88
N ALA A 54 5.38 0.91 -5.48
CA ALA A 54 6.60 1.08 -4.70
C ALA A 54 7.83 0.65 -5.52
N TYR A 55 8.88 1.46 -5.52
CA TYR A 55 10.17 1.12 -6.11
C TYR A 55 11.21 0.95 -5.00
N MET A 56 12.17 0.06 -5.20
CA MET A 56 13.27 -0.26 -4.27
C MET A 56 14.42 -0.95 -5.00
N GLU A 57 15.52 -1.24 -4.32
CA GLU A 57 16.64 -2.01 -4.88
C GLU A 57 16.27 -3.50 -4.98
N GLU A 58 17.00 -4.28 -5.79
CA GLU A 58 16.66 -5.69 -6.11
C GLU A 58 16.64 -6.60 -4.86
N ASP A 59 17.47 -6.32 -3.85
CA ASP A 59 17.60 -7.10 -2.61
C ASP A 59 16.66 -6.63 -1.48
N GLU A 60 15.70 -5.75 -1.80
CA GLU A 60 14.71 -5.22 -0.88
C GLU A 60 13.30 -5.75 -1.18
N TYR A 61 12.45 -5.71 -0.17
CA TYR A 61 11.01 -5.93 -0.31
C TYR A 61 10.25 -4.94 0.58
N LEU A 62 9.02 -4.62 0.18
CA LEU A 62 8.10 -3.87 1.04
C LEU A 62 7.15 -4.84 1.73
N SER A 63 7.08 -4.74 3.06
CA SER A 63 6.10 -5.44 3.87
C SER A 63 4.94 -4.52 4.28
N ILE A 64 3.71 -5.00 4.12
CA ILE A 64 2.48 -4.30 4.45
C ILE A 64 1.85 -4.94 5.68
N PHE A 65 1.65 -4.13 6.72
CA PHE A 65 1.06 -4.54 7.99
C PHE A 65 -0.24 -3.79 8.27
N ILE A 66 -1.16 -4.45 8.97
CA ILE A 66 -2.40 -3.80 9.43
C ILE A 66 -2.08 -2.71 10.47
N ARG A 67 -2.73 -1.55 10.36
CA ARG A 67 -2.67 -0.55 11.42
C ARG A 67 -3.41 -1.07 12.65
N SER A 68 -2.79 -0.98 13.83
CA SER A 68 -3.37 -1.48 15.09
C SER A 68 -4.76 -0.91 15.39
N GLY A 69 -5.02 0.35 15.02
CA GLY A 69 -6.35 0.95 15.13
C GLY A 69 -7.41 0.25 14.29
N LEU A 70 -7.09 -0.16 13.06
CA LEU A 70 -8.00 -0.92 12.20
C LEU A 70 -8.25 -2.33 12.78
N ALA A 71 -7.21 -2.97 13.29
CA ALA A 71 -7.33 -4.29 13.92
C ALA A 71 -8.21 -4.26 15.18
N PHE A 72 -7.84 -3.47 16.18
CA PHE A 72 -8.49 -3.55 17.49
C PHE A 72 -9.78 -2.74 17.59
N LYS A 73 -9.93 -1.64 16.85
CA LYS A 73 -11.12 -0.79 16.94
C LYS A 73 -12.17 -1.10 15.88
N GLN A 74 -11.74 -1.63 14.72
CA GLN A 74 -12.64 -1.90 13.59
C GLN A 74 -12.77 -3.39 13.29
N GLY A 75 -12.01 -4.27 13.97
CA GLY A 75 -12.06 -5.71 13.75
C GLY A 75 -11.55 -6.14 12.37
N LEU A 76 -10.75 -5.30 11.70
CA LEU A 76 -10.25 -5.56 10.35
C LEU A 76 -8.90 -6.27 10.39
N MET A 77 -8.65 -7.12 9.40
CA MET A 77 -7.38 -7.80 9.25
C MET A 77 -6.96 -7.79 7.78
N LEU A 78 -5.65 -7.90 7.53
CA LEU A 78 -5.15 -8.28 6.22
C LEU A 78 -5.40 -9.78 6.03
N ALA A 79 -6.08 -10.15 4.94
CA ALA A 79 -6.42 -11.54 4.67
C ALA A 79 -5.19 -12.46 4.53
N ASN A 80 -4.06 -11.90 4.08
CA ASN A 80 -2.77 -12.58 3.97
C ASN A 80 -1.86 -12.41 5.20
N GLY A 81 -2.33 -11.74 6.26
CA GLY A 81 -1.53 -11.41 7.45
C GLY A 81 -0.52 -10.29 7.21
N THR A 82 0.45 -10.54 6.33
CA THR A 82 1.47 -9.57 5.90
C THR A 82 1.54 -9.58 4.37
N GLY A 83 1.33 -8.42 3.75
CA GLY A 83 1.56 -8.27 2.32
C GLY A 83 3.07 -8.19 2.04
N ILE A 84 3.54 -8.94 1.04
CA ILE A 84 4.91 -8.85 0.54
C ILE A 84 4.83 -8.30 -0.87
N VAL A 85 5.56 -7.21 -1.12
CA VAL A 85 5.69 -6.58 -2.44
C VAL A 85 7.15 -6.68 -2.84
N ASP A 86 7.40 -7.48 -3.86
CA ASP A 86 8.72 -7.71 -4.42
C ASP A 86 9.19 -6.50 -5.24
N SER A 87 10.51 -6.34 -5.37
CA SER A 87 11.12 -5.19 -6.05
C SER A 87 10.75 -5.11 -7.53
N ASP A 88 10.57 -6.25 -8.20
CA ASP A 88 10.18 -6.37 -9.61
C ASP A 88 8.67 -6.24 -9.86
N TYR A 89 7.86 -6.09 -8.81
CA TYR A 89 6.44 -5.78 -8.95
C TYR A 89 6.21 -4.39 -9.54
N TYR A 90 7.15 -3.46 -9.32
CA TYR A 90 7.11 -2.09 -9.82
C TYR A 90 7.06 -2.03 -11.36
N ASN A 91 6.09 -1.29 -11.92
CA ASN A 91 5.90 -1.16 -13.37
C ASN A 91 5.70 -2.49 -14.13
N ASN A 92 5.20 -3.52 -13.44
CA ASN A 92 4.80 -4.74 -14.14
C ASN A 92 3.72 -4.42 -15.22
N PRO A 93 3.64 -5.22 -16.30
CA PRO A 93 2.75 -4.93 -17.43
C PRO A 93 1.26 -5.13 -17.13
N ASP A 94 0.91 -5.83 -16.05
CA ASP A 94 -0.48 -6.19 -15.75
C ASP A 94 -1.24 -5.06 -15.07
N ASN A 95 -0.63 -4.42 -14.05
CA ASN A 95 -1.27 -3.37 -13.26
C ASN A 95 -0.34 -2.21 -12.85
N GLU A 96 0.83 -2.07 -13.48
CA GLU A 96 1.82 -1.02 -13.19
C GLU A 96 2.48 -1.14 -11.79
N GLY A 97 2.30 -2.26 -11.10
CA GLY A 97 2.76 -2.44 -9.72
C GLY A 97 1.83 -1.84 -8.68
N HIS A 98 0.54 -1.71 -9.01
CA HIS A 98 -0.46 -1.17 -8.10
C HIS A 98 -0.64 -2.07 -6.87
N ILE A 99 -0.27 -1.55 -5.70
CA ILE A 99 -0.42 -2.20 -4.39
C ILE A 99 -1.72 -1.85 -3.66
#